data_AF-A0A349L623-F1
#
_entry.id   AF-A0A349L623-F1
#
_cell.length_a   1.000
_cell.length_b   1.000
_cell.length_c   1.000
_cell.angle_alpha   90.00
_cell.angle_beta   90.00
_cell.angle_gamma   90.00
#
_symmetry.space_group_name_H-M   'P 1'
#
loop_
_entity.id
_entity.type
_entity.pdbx_description
1 polymer ?
#
loop_
_entity_poly.entity_id
_entity_poly.type
_entity_poly.pdbx_seq_one_letter_code
_entity_poly.pdbx_strand_id
1 'polypeptide(L)'
;MSLHSRLRWLFLANATVLITHQIDAAYWHEWELFFIPGGNQVNLLLNIPIIALVLYAHSRFIASASTGLAFYKLLAGLGFLTVGIHAFFFARGGESFNQAMSLALLVATFVFSSWQLLALRGMEQASAPARQ
;
A
#
# COMPACT_ATOMS: atom_id res chain seq x y z
N MET A 1 21.02 11.02 -4.53
CA MET A 1 19.64 11.54 -4.33
C MET A 1 19.43 11.88 -2.86
N SER A 2 18.69 12.94 -2.53
CA SER A 2 18.38 13.28 -1.13
C SER A 2 17.56 12.16 -0.46
N LEU A 3 17.61 12.06 0.85
CA LEU A 3 16.82 11.09 1.63
C LEU A 3 15.32 11.30 1.40
N HIS A 4 14.86 12.55 1.43
CA HIS A 4 13.49 12.91 1.14
C HIS A 4 13.08 12.46 -0.28
N SER A 5 13.94 12.65 -1.29
CA SER A 5 13.69 12.13 -2.64
C SER A 5 13.58 10.60 -2.67
N ARG A 6 14.45 9.88 -1.96
CA ARG A 6 14.38 8.41 -1.88
C ARG A 6 13.06 7.92 -1.28
N LEU A 7 12.62 8.52 -0.19
CA LEU A 7 11.34 8.17 0.44
C LEU A 7 10.15 8.52 -0.45
N ARG A 8 10.21 9.62 -1.20
CA ARG A 8 9.16 9.98 -2.17
C ARG A 8 9.04 8.92 -3.26
N TRP A 9 10.16 8.48 -3.82
CA TRP A 9 10.16 7.40 -4.82
C TRP A 9 9.68 6.08 -4.24
N LEU A 10 10.05 5.76 -3.00
CA LEU A 10 9.58 4.56 -2.33
C LEU A 10 8.07 4.60 -2.06
N PHE A 11 7.53 5.76 -1.65
CA PHE A 11 6.09 5.97 -1.52
C PHE A 11 5.40 5.78 -2.87
N LEU A 12 5.90 6.44 -3.91
CA LEU A 12 5.32 6.36 -5.25
C LEU A 12 5.31 4.91 -5.76
N ALA A 13 6.42 4.19 -5.62
CA ALA A 13 6.51 2.78 -6.00
C ALA A 13 5.50 1.91 -5.26
N ASN A 14 5.37 2.08 -3.92
CA ASN A 14 4.38 1.31 -3.15
C ASN A 14 2.95 1.65 -3.57
N ALA A 15 2.64 2.94 -3.75
CA ALA A 15 1.33 3.39 -4.19
C ALA A 15 0.99 2.85 -5.59
N THR A 16 1.95 2.84 -6.52
CA THR A 16 1.78 2.25 -7.85
C THR A 16 1.41 0.77 -7.75
N VAL A 17 2.17 -0.03 -6.98
CA VAL A 17 1.88 -1.45 -6.83
C VAL A 17 0.51 -1.68 -6.19
N LEU A 18 0.15 -0.93 -5.15
CA LEU A 18 -1.16 -1.06 -4.49
C LEU A 18 -2.32 -0.68 -5.40
N ILE A 19 -2.19 0.38 -6.19
CA ILE A 19 -3.22 0.78 -7.16
C ILE A 19 -3.32 -0.27 -8.27
N THR A 20 -2.20 -0.78 -8.79
CA THR A 20 -2.20 -1.87 -9.77
C THR A 20 -2.84 -3.13 -9.20
N HIS A 21 -2.61 -3.43 -7.93
CA HIS A 21 -3.29 -4.52 -7.26
C HIS A 21 -4.81 -4.30 -7.16
N GLN A 22 -5.32 -3.08 -6.95
CA GLN A 22 -6.77 -2.83 -7.02
C GLN A 22 -7.35 -3.05 -8.43
N ILE A 23 -6.57 -2.80 -9.49
CA ILE A 23 -6.97 -3.13 -10.87
C ILE A 23 -7.04 -4.65 -11.07
N ASP A 24 -6.04 -5.37 -10.55
CA ASP A 24 -5.99 -6.84 -10.59
C ASP A 24 -7.14 -7.47 -9.78
N ALA A 25 -7.40 -6.95 -8.58
CA ALA A 25 -8.53 -7.33 -7.73
C ALA A 25 -9.88 -7.14 -8.42
N ALA A 26 -10.02 -6.05 -9.20
CA ALA A 26 -11.22 -5.82 -9.99
C ALA A 26 -11.35 -6.80 -11.16
N TYR A 27 -10.26 -7.19 -11.82
CA TYR A 27 -10.26 -8.24 -12.85
C TYR A 27 -10.70 -9.59 -12.26
N TRP A 28 -10.24 -9.91 -11.05
CA TRP A 28 -10.58 -11.14 -10.33
C TRP A 28 -11.92 -11.08 -9.58
N HIS A 29 -12.70 -10.02 -9.77
CA HIS A 29 -14.02 -9.85 -9.14
C HIS A 29 -13.96 -10.02 -7.61
N GLU A 30 -12.90 -9.53 -6.95
CA GLU A 30 -12.68 -9.73 -5.51
C GLU A 30 -13.83 -9.20 -4.63
N TRP A 31 -14.68 -8.31 -5.14
CA TRP A 31 -15.91 -7.93 -4.46
C TRP A 31 -16.82 -9.13 -4.13
N GLU A 32 -16.77 -10.21 -4.91
CA GLU A 32 -17.49 -11.46 -4.62
C GLU A 32 -16.87 -12.21 -3.44
N LEU A 33 -15.54 -12.18 -3.33
CA LEU A 33 -14.79 -12.74 -2.20
C LEU A 33 -15.10 -12.00 -0.89
N PHE A 34 -15.30 -10.69 -0.97
CA PHE A 34 -15.66 -9.84 0.16
C PHE A 34 -17.18 -9.75 0.42
N PHE A 35 -18.00 -10.47 -0.36
CA PHE A 35 -19.47 -10.42 -0.28
C PHE A 35 -20.03 -8.99 -0.36
N ILE A 36 -19.38 -8.12 -1.14
CA ILE A 36 -19.80 -6.72 -1.33
C ILE A 36 -21.01 -6.71 -2.28
N PRO A 37 -22.18 -6.21 -1.83
CA PRO A 37 -23.37 -6.16 -2.68
C PRO A 37 -23.21 -5.11 -3.79
N GLY A 38 -23.88 -5.31 -4.93
CA GLY A 38 -23.86 -4.35 -6.04
C GLY A 38 -22.66 -4.49 -7.00
N GLY A 39 -21.80 -5.49 -6.78
CA GLY A 39 -20.74 -5.90 -7.71
C GLY A 39 -19.74 -4.78 -8.00
N ASN A 40 -19.31 -4.68 -9.27
CA ASN A 40 -18.30 -3.70 -9.67
C ASN A 40 -18.69 -2.23 -9.40
N GLN A 41 -19.98 -1.88 -9.40
CA GLN A 41 -20.43 -0.50 -9.14
C GLN A 41 -20.03 -0.04 -7.73
N VAL A 42 -20.33 -0.86 -6.73
CA VAL A 42 -19.97 -0.57 -5.34
C VAL A 42 -18.46 -0.70 -5.14
N ASN A 43 -17.81 -1.67 -5.79
CA ASN A 43 -16.35 -1.79 -5.79
C ASN A 43 -15.66 -0.49 -6.25
N LEU A 44 -16.13 0.11 -7.34
CA LEU A 44 -15.61 1.39 -7.85
C LEU A 44 -15.90 2.54 -6.88
N LEU A 45 -17.11 2.62 -6.32
CA LEU A 45 -17.45 3.65 -5.33
C LEU A 45 -16.58 3.58 -4.08
N LEU A 46 -16.17 2.39 -3.64
CA LEU A 46 -15.23 2.19 -2.54
C LEU A 46 -13.79 2.52 -2.93
N ASN A 47 -13.40 2.23 -4.18
CA ASN A 47 -12.06 2.51 -4.68
C ASN A 47 -11.78 4.01 -4.86
N ILE A 48 -12.79 4.82 -5.23
CA ILE A 48 -12.63 6.29 -5.37
C ILE A 48 -11.99 6.94 -4.12
N PRO A 49 -12.58 6.81 -2.90
CA PRO A 49 -12.00 7.42 -1.71
C PRO A 49 -10.66 6.79 -1.31
N ILE A 50 -10.46 5.49 -1.55
CA ILE A 50 -9.18 4.80 -1.26
C ILE A 50 -8.05 5.36 -2.13
N ILE A 51 -8.26 5.42 -3.45
CA ILE A 51 -7.26 5.94 -4.41
C ILE A 51 -7.04 7.43 -4.17
N ALA A 52 -8.11 8.21 -3.97
CA ALA A 52 -7.99 9.63 -3.64
C ALA A 52 -7.16 9.86 -2.36
N LEU A 53 -7.36 9.04 -1.33
CA LEU A 53 -6.57 9.11 -0.09
C LEU A 53 -5.09 8.79 -0.34
N VAL A 54 -4.77 7.79 -1.17
CA VAL A 54 -3.38 7.44 -1.54
C VAL A 54 -2.71 8.59 -2.30
N LEU A 55 -3.40 9.19 -3.27
CA LEU A 55 -2.88 10.33 -4.04
C LEU A 55 -2.73 11.59 -3.17
N TYR A 56 -3.70 11.84 -2.29
CA TYR A 56 -3.63 12.92 -1.31
C TYR A 56 -2.45 12.72 -0.35
N ALA A 57 -2.30 11.52 0.20
CA ALA A 57 -1.18 11.12 1.06
C ALA A 57 0.18 11.41 0.40
N HIS A 58 0.32 11.06 -0.89
CA HIS A 58 1.52 11.38 -1.66
C HIS A 58 1.77 12.89 -1.71
N SER A 59 0.75 13.68 -2.08
CA SER A 59 0.88 15.14 -2.18
C SER A 59 1.27 15.81 -0.85
N ARG A 60 0.72 15.32 0.27
CA ARG A 60 1.05 15.79 1.62
C ARG A 60 2.49 15.45 2.00
N PHE A 61 2.97 14.25 1.65
CA PHE A 61 4.34 13.85 1.88
C PHE A 61 5.35 14.68 1.06
N ILE A 62 4.99 15.05 -0.17
CA ILE A 62 5.77 15.97 -1.00
C ILE A 62 5.85 17.35 -0.37
N ALA A 63 4.73 17.87 0.13
CA ALA A 63 4.65 19.24 0.65
C ALA A 63 5.42 19.41 1.96
N SER A 64 5.34 18.44 2.87
CA SER A 64 6.11 18.46 4.11
C SER A 64 6.26 17.06 4.69
N ALA A 65 7.51 16.66 4.93
CA ALA A 65 7.82 15.36 5.53
C ALA A 65 7.24 15.21 6.95
N SER A 66 7.11 16.30 7.72
CA SER A 66 6.56 16.25 9.09
C SER A 66 5.05 15.98 9.08
N THR A 67 4.30 16.67 8.21
CA THR A 67 2.85 16.43 8.08
C THR A 67 2.51 15.18 7.28
N GLY A 68 3.42 14.75 6.39
CA GLY A 68 3.28 13.57 5.55
C GLY A 68 3.61 12.25 6.25
N LEU A 69 4.16 12.28 7.47
CA LEU A 69 4.63 11.09 8.15
C LEU A 69 3.51 10.10 8.46
N ALA A 70 2.37 10.60 8.93
CA ALA A 70 1.20 9.78 9.20
C ALA A 70 0.69 9.12 7.92
N PHE A 71 0.65 9.87 6.81
CA PHE A 71 0.26 9.37 5.49
C PHE A 71 1.24 8.35 4.92
N TYR A 72 2.54 8.53 5.17
CA TYR A 72 3.58 7.58 4.79
C TYR A 72 3.43 6.25 5.55
N LYS A 73 3.15 6.30 6.86
CA LYS A 73 2.84 5.10 7.68
C LYS A 73 1.52 4.46 7.27
N LEU A 74 0.49 5.26 6.94
CA LEU A 74 -0.82 4.78 6.49
C LEU A 74 -0.70 3.92 5.23
N LEU A 75 0.06 4.36 4.22
CA LEU A 75 0.23 3.58 2.99
C LEU A 75 0.88 2.21 3.26
N ALA A 76 1.95 2.17 4.07
CA ALA A 76 2.56 0.92 4.47
C ALA A 76 1.57 0.02 5.25
N GLY A 77 0.74 0.62 6.12
CA GLY A 77 -0.32 -0.08 6.84
C GLY A 77 -1.37 -0.70 5.90
N LEU A 78 -1.80 0.03 4.87
CA LEU A 78 -2.69 -0.50 3.83
C LEU A 78 -2.05 -1.67 3.09
N GLY A 79 -0.76 -1.60 2.78
CA GLY A 79 -0.04 -2.71 2.17
C GLY A 79 -0.01 -3.97 3.03
N PHE A 80 0.25 -3.85 4.34
CA PHE A 80 0.17 -5.00 5.24
C PHE A 80 -1.26 -5.53 5.40
N LEU A 81 -2.27 -4.66 5.42
CA LEU A 81 -3.66 -5.08 5.45
C LEU A 81 -4.02 -5.89 4.21
N THR A 82 -3.67 -5.40 3.02
CA THR A 82 -3.83 -6.11 1.75
C THR A 82 -3.19 -7.49 1.81
N VAL A 83 -1.89 -7.56 2.16
CA VAL A 83 -1.16 -8.83 2.25
C VAL A 83 -1.78 -9.78 3.27
N GLY A 84 -2.22 -9.28 4.43
CA GLY A 84 -2.83 -10.09 5.48
C GLY A 84 -4.17 -10.69 5.07
N ILE A 85 -5.04 -9.89 4.45
CA ILE A 85 -6.32 -10.36 3.90
C ILE A 85 -6.09 -11.43 2.84
N HIS A 86 -5.12 -11.21 1.94
CA HIS A 86 -4.82 -12.14 0.86
C HIS A 86 -4.20 -13.43 1.37
N ALA A 87 -3.27 -13.37 2.32
CA ALA A 87 -2.69 -14.55 2.95
C ALA A 87 -3.77 -15.42 3.63
N PHE A 88 -4.77 -14.78 4.25
CA PHE A 88 -5.91 -15.47 4.85
C PHE A 88 -6.78 -16.21 3.84
N PHE A 89 -7.13 -15.57 2.71
CA PHE A 89 -7.93 -16.23 1.66
C PHE A 89 -7.12 -17.27 0.88
N PHE A 90 -5.83 -17.03 0.65
CA PHE A 90 -4.91 -18.00 0.07
C PHE A 90 -4.83 -19.27 0.92
N ALA A 91 -4.70 -19.13 2.25
CA ALA A 91 -4.69 -20.26 3.18
C ALA A 91 -6.02 -21.06 3.20
N ARG A 92 -7.11 -20.48 2.67
CA ARG A 92 -8.41 -21.15 2.52
C ARG A 92 -8.67 -21.71 1.12
N GLY A 93 -7.68 -21.65 0.23
CA GLY A 93 -7.76 -22.25 -1.11
C GLY A 93 -8.48 -21.40 -2.16
N GLY A 94 -8.52 -20.06 -2.02
CA GLY A 94 -9.10 -19.19 -3.03
C GLY A 94 -8.33 -19.23 -4.36
N GLU A 95 -9.00 -19.51 -5.48
CA GLU A 95 -8.36 -19.68 -6.80
C GLU A 95 -7.83 -18.37 -7.41
N SER A 96 -8.38 -17.22 -7.01
CA SER A 96 -8.02 -15.88 -7.53
C SER A 96 -6.55 -15.48 -7.29
N PHE A 97 -5.81 -16.24 -6.49
CA PHE A 97 -4.44 -15.92 -6.08
C PHE A 97 -3.35 -16.76 -6.78
N ASN A 98 -3.73 -17.59 -7.76
CA ASN A 98 -2.78 -18.48 -8.45
C ASN A 98 -2.07 -17.83 -9.63
N GLN A 99 -2.50 -16.64 -10.08
CA GLN A 99 -1.83 -15.92 -11.16
C GLN A 99 -0.48 -15.35 -10.68
N ALA A 100 0.58 -15.61 -11.45
CA ALA A 100 1.94 -15.19 -11.11
C ALA A 100 2.07 -13.68 -10.89
N MET A 101 1.34 -12.86 -11.68
CA MET A 101 1.37 -11.40 -11.53
C MET A 101 0.68 -10.94 -10.24
N SER A 102 -0.46 -11.53 -9.88
CA SER A 102 -1.16 -11.23 -8.62
C SER A 102 -0.28 -11.53 -7.41
N LEU A 103 0.43 -12.66 -7.43
CA LEU A 103 1.41 -12.99 -6.40
C LEU A 103 2.60 -12.01 -6.40
N ALA A 104 3.10 -11.63 -7.57
CA ALA A 104 4.18 -10.64 -7.68
C ALA A 104 3.77 -9.28 -7.10
N LEU A 105 2.54 -8.83 -7.35
CA LEU A 105 1.99 -7.59 -6.77
C LEU A 105 1.89 -7.67 -5.25
N LEU A 106 1.45 -8.82 -4.69
CA LEU A 106 1.40 -9.02 -3.24
C LEU A 106 2.79 -9.03 -2.60
N VAL A 107 3.75 -9.74 -3.19
CA VAL A 107 5.14 -9.76 -2.72
C VAL A 107 5.75 -8.36 -2.79
N ALA A 108 5.56 -7.65 -3.92
CA ALA A 108 6.03 -6.29 -4.07
C ALA A 108 5.39 -5.34 -3.03
N THR A 109 4.09 -5.48 -2.77
CA THR A 109 3.37 -4.72 -1.73
C THR A 109 4.00 -4.95 -0.35
N PHE A 110 4.27 -6.22 0.01
CA PHE A 110 4.92 -6.57 1.26
C PHE A 110 6.33 -5.99 1.38
N VAL A 111 7.14 -6.14 0.32
CA VAL A 111 8.53 -5.64 0.27
C VAL A 111 8.56 -4.12 0.38
N PHE A 112 7.76 -3.40 -0.41
CA PHE A 112 7.75 -1.94 -0.38
C PHE A 112 7.20 -1.38 0.92
N SER A 113 6.14 -1.98 1.48
CA SER A 113 5.59 -1.56 2.78
C SER A 113 6.58 -1.78 3.92
N SER A 114 7.28 -2.91 3.92
CA SER A 114 8.36 -3.20 4.87
C SER A 114 9.52 -2.22 4.72
N TRP A 115 9.95 -1.97 3.49
CA TRP A 115 11.03 -1.03 3.21
C TRP A 115 10.65 0.40 3.62
N GLN A 116 9.40 0.82 3.40
CA GLN A 116 8.93 2.14 3.86
C GLN A 116 9.13 2.30 5.36
N LEU A 117 8.68 1.33 6.18
CA LEU A 117 8.80 1.41 7.63
C LEU A 117 10.27 1.34 8.10
N LEU A 118 11.10 0.50 7.49
CA LEU A 118 12.52 0.40 7.83
C LEU A 118 13.29 1.68 7.48
N ALA A 119 13.05 2.24 6.28
CA ALA A 119 13.68 3.48 5.86
C ALA A 119 13.28 4.66 6.76
N LEU A 120 12.03 4.65 7.26
CA LEU A 120 11.56 5.65 8.20
C LEU A 120 12.21 5.52 9.58
N ARG A 121 12.33 4.31 10.13
CA ARG A 121 13.03 4.08 11.41
C ARG A 121 14.49 4.53 11.36
N GLY A 122 15.17 4.27 10.24
CA GLY A 122 16.53 4.75 10.02
C GLY A 122 16.64 6.29 10.06
N MET A 123 15.60 7.01 9.62
CA MET A 123 15.56 8.47 9.74
C MET A 123 15.35 8.95 11.18
N GLU A 124 14.39 8.36 11.89
CA GLU A 124 14.08 8.73 13.28
C GLU A 124 15.32 8.53 14.17
N GLN A 125 16.08 7.46 13.93
CA GLN A 125 17.34 7.17 14.65
C GLN A 125 18.47 8.14 14.30
N ALA A 126 18.66 8.48 13.02
CA ALA A 126 19.69 9.43 12.59
C ALA A 126 19.42 10.88 13.02
N SER A 127 18.16 11.19 13.33
CA SER A 127 17.70 12.54 13.74
C SER A 127 17.57 12.67 15.26
N ALA A 128 17.73 11.59 16.02
CA ALA A 128 17.68 11.62 17.48
C ALA A 128 18.95 12.30 18.04
N PRO A 129 18.85 13.19 19.04
CA PRO A 129 20.03 13.76 19.69
C PRO A 129 20.87 12.63 20.29
N ALA A 130 22.19 12.72 20.14
CA ALA A 130 23.12 11.79 20.77
C ALA A 130 22.81 11.75 22.27
N ARG A 131 22.42 10.59 22.79
CA ARG A 131 22.24 10.39 24.24
C ARG A 131 23.61 10.64 24.88
N GLN A 132 23.73 11.77 25.58
CA GLN A 132 24.83 12.06 26.52
C GLN A 132 24.60 11.26 27.80
#